data_AF-A0A8S3RIB5-F1
#
_entry.id   AF-A0A8S3RIB5-F1
#
_cell.length_a   1.000
_cell.length_b   1.000
_cell.length_c   1.000
_cell.angle_alpha   90.00
_cell.angle_beta   90.00
_cell.angle_gamma   90.00
#
_symmetry.space_group_name_H-M   'P 1'
#
loop_
_entity.id
_entity.type
_entity.pdbx_description
1 polymer ?
#
loop_
_entity_poly.entity_id
_entity_poly.type
_entity_poly.pdbx_seq_one_letter_code
_entity_poly.pdbx_strand_id
1 'polypeptide(L)'
;MNMIDVQAESIVVCAMLCSYQDKCCVASFEKLTSSCWMDTSENCSVSTYTVTGWNVMHRRLYVPPSCADCYSYATSTYKIIVDTVDWQTAQNNCYHLGGKLVEIETIEENDFIKYTLTNRNADTIYYLGGYQFNANDGIRWINTPSQVMTFTDWAAGDPNNPTTELCLGSYGPANFQWVNLSCNRLESYICEFLE
;
A
#
# COMPACT_ATOMS: atom_id res chain seq x y z
N MET A 1 20.54 22.44 -7.43
CA MET A 1 20.91 21.26 -8.24
C MET A 1 21.94 20.51 -7.43
N ASN A 2 21.50 19.52 -6.64
CA ASN A 2 22.36 18.78 -5.72
C ASN A 2 22.60 17.40 -6.34
N MET A 3 23.60 17.32 -7.21
CA MET A 3 24.04 16.06 -7.80
C MET A 3 25.32 15.61 -7.11
N ILE A 4 25.39 14.33 -6.77
CA ILE A 4 26.59 13.69 -6.25
C ILE A 4 27.10 12.75 -7.33
N ASP A 5 28.33 13.00 -7.78
CA ASP A 5 29.00 12.22 -8.81
C ASP A 5 30.06 11.32 -8.16
N VAL A 6 29.91 10.02 -8.32
CA VAL A 6 30.84 9.01 -7.78
C VAL A 6 31.17 7.96 -8.82
N GLN A 7 32.27 7.23 -8.60
CA GLN A 7 32.58 6.05 -9.39
C GLN A 7 31.81 4.85 -8.83
N ALA A 8 31.22 4.04 -9.72
CA ALA A 8 30.58 2.78 -9.34
C ALA A 8 30.91 1.69 -10.35
N GLU A 9 30.91 0.44 -9.92
CA GLU A 9 31.21 -0.69 -10.81
C GLU A 9 29.96 -1.19 -11.58
N SER A 10 28.76 -0.80 -11.14
CA SER A 10 27.50 -1.15 -11.79
C SER A 10 26.36 -0.24 -11.33
N ILE A 11 25.22 -0.30 -12.04
CA ILE A 11 23.96 0.33 -11.63
C ILE A 11 23.49 -0.17 -10.25
N VAL A 12 23.79 -1.43 -9.90
CA VAL A 12 23.42 -1.99 -8.60
C VAL A 12 24.22 -1.32 -7.47
N VAL A 13 25.53 -1.17 -7.66
CA VAL A 13 26.40 -0.45 -6.70
C VAL A 13 25.99 1.01 -6.60
N CYS A 14 25.68 1.65 -7.73
CA CYS A 14 25.19 3.04 -7.77
C CYS A 14 23.86 3.20 -6.99
N ALA A 15 22.91 2.26 -7.16
CA ALA A 15 21.66 2.25 -6.42
C ALA A 15 21.85 1.99 -4.92
N MET A 16 22.80 1.12 -4.54
CA MET A 16 23.17 0.94 -3.13
C MET A 16 23.73 2.23 -2.52
N LEU A 17 24.64 2.91 -3.21
CA LEU A 17 25.20 4.19 -2.75
C LEU A 17 24.11 5.25 -2.57
N CYS A 18 23.17 5.33 -3.51
CA CYS A 18 22.00 6.20 -3.39
C CYS A 18 21.14 5.84 -2.16
N SER A 19 20.93 4.55 -1.87
CA SER A 19 20.15 4.12 -0.70
C SER A 19 20.77 4.51 0.65
N TYR A 20 22.09 4.77 0.70
CA TYR A 20 22.78 5.26 1.89
C TYR A 20 22.73 6.78 2.04
N GLN A 21 22.21 7.51 1.05
CA GLN A 21 22.06 8.95 1.10
C GLN A 21 20.61 9.30 1.47
N ASP A 22 20.40 9.97 2.60
CA ASP A 22 19.06 10.32 3.13
C ASP A 22 18.17 11.07 2.14
N LYS A 23 18.78 11.81 1.20
CA LYS A 23 18.07 12.62 0.19
C LYS A 23 18.13 12.08 -1.23
N CYS A 24 18.79 10.94 -1.48
CA CYS A 24 18.93 10.46 -2.85
C CYS A 24 17.63 9.80 -3.37
N CYS A 25 17.15 10.31 -4.50
CA CYS A 25 15.87 9.96 -5.12
C CYS A 25 16.03 9.23 -6.47
N VAL A 26 17.17 9.42 -7.14
CA VAL A 26 17.49 8.86 -8.46
C VAL A 26 18.95 8.44 -8.49
N ALA A 27 19.22 7.23 -8.98
CA ALA A 27 20.56 6.76 -9.29
C ALA A 27 20.64 6.42 -10.78
N SER A 28 21.62 6.98 -11.47
CA SER A 28 21.90 6.73 -12.89
C SER A 28 23.33 6.25 -13.05
N PHE A 29 23.58 5.31 -13.96
CA PHE A 29 24.90 4.72 -14.15
C PHE A 29 25.28 4.67 -15.63
N GLU A 30 26.44 5.24 -15.98
CA GLU A 30 27.04 5.13 -17.30
C GLU A 30 28.16 4.11 -17.29
N LYS A 31 27.94 3.03 -18.03
CA LYS A 31 28.86 1.89 -18.08
C LYS A 31 30.19 2.26 -18.72
N LEU A 32 30.20 3.15 -19.73
CA LEU A 32 31.42 3.51 -20.44
C LEU A 32 32.41 4.29 -19.58
N THR A 33 31.90 5.12 -18.66
CA THR A 33 32.71 5.99 -17.80
C THR A 33 32.70 5.55 -16.34
N SER A 34 32.05 4.41 -16.02
CA SER A 34 31.83 3.92 -14.66
C SER A 34 31.26 5.00 -13.72
N SER A 35 30.50 5.92 -14.28
CA SER A 35 30.02 7.12 -13.57
C SER A 35 28.64 6.85 -13.01
N CYS A 36 28.48 7.15 -11.73
CA CYS A 36 27.23 7.10 -10.99
C CYS A 36 26.80 8.52 -10.64
N TRP A 37 25.58 8.88 -11.05
CA TRP A 37 24.95 10.15 -10.72
C TRP A 37 23.81 9.90 -9.76
N MET A 38 23.84 10.62 -8.63
CA MET A 38 22.81 10.59 -7.61
C MET A 38 22.16 11.96 -7.51
N ASP A 39 20.87 12.05 -7.80
CA ASP A 39 20.10 13.27 -7.55
C ASP A 39 19.64 13.26 -6.09
N THR A 40 19.95 14.33 -5.37
CA THR A 40 19.59 14.53 -3.96
C THR A 40 18.68 15.75 -3.74
N SER A 41 18.02 16.22 -4.81
CA SER A 41 17.12 17.36 -4.73
C SER A 41 15.80 17.01 -4.02
N GLU A 42 15.18 17.99 -3.38
CA GLU A 42 13.93 17.79 -2.62
C GLU A 42 12.70 17.56 -3.52
N ASN A 43 12.83 17.77 -4.84
CA ASN A 43 11.73 17.76 -5.82
C ASN A 43 12.09 17.02 -7.13
N CYS A 44 12.85 15.91 -7.06
CA CYS A 44 13.26 15.19 -8.26
C CYS A 44 12.05 14.74 -9.10
N SER A 45 11.78 15.41 -10.23
CA SER A 45 10.69 15.07 -11.13
C SER A 45 11.15 14.06 -12.18
N VAL A 46 10.39 12.97 -12.33
CA VAL A 46 10.66 11.91 -13.31
C VAL A 46 10.30 12.40 -14.71
N SER A 47 11.32 12.56 -15.56
CA SER A 47 11.15 12.64 -17.01
C SER A 47 11.73 11.38 -17.63
N THR A 48 10.90 10.58 -18.31
CA THR A 48 11.37 9.43 -19.09
C THR A 48 12.06 9.94 -20.35
N TYR A 49 13.39 9.95 -20.37
CA TYR A 49 14.16 10.06 -21.60
C TYR A 49 14.80 8.71 -21.88
N THR A 50 14.39 8.05 -22.96
CA THR A 50 15.13 6.91 -23.51
C THR A 50 16.43 7.43 -24.10
N VAL A 51 17.54 7.21 -23.39
CA VAL A 51 18.88 7.20 -23.98
C VAL A 51 19.33 5.75 -23.99
N THR A 52 19.51 5.20 -25.20
CA THR A 52 20.26 3.96 -25.46
C THR A 52 19.88 2.69 -24.66
N GLY A 53 18.58 2.48 -24.37
CA GLY A 53 18.06 1.14 -24.07
C GLY A 53 18.09 0.68 -22.60
N TRP A 54 18.07 1.60 -21.64
CA TRP A 54 17.95 1.27 -20.21
C TRP A 54 16.57 1.64 -19.63
N ASN A 55 16.06 0.82 -18.71
CA ASN A 55 14.92 1.15 -17.83
C ASN A 55 15.46 1.39 -16.41
N VAL A 56 15.20 2.56 -15.85
CA VAL A 56 15.55 2.91 -14.46
C VAL A 56 14.30 2.78 -13.59
N MET A 57 14.40 2.07 -12.47
CA MET A 57 13.36 2.00 -11.44
C MET A 57 13.74 2.88 -10.25
N HIS A 58 12.79 3.65 -9.73
CA HIS A 58 12.98 4.50 -8.55
C HIS A 58 12.35 3.87 -7.30
N ARG A 59 12.95 4.10 -6.13
CA ARG A 59 12.24 4.13 -4.85
C ARG A 59 11.64 5.53 -4.71
N ARG A 60 10.31 5.61 -4.68
CA ARG A 60 9.56 6.83 -4.33
C ARG A 60 9.71 7.08 -2.82
N LEU A 61 10.10 8.27 -2.39
CA LEU A 61 9.39 8.87 -1.26
C LEU A 61 8.02 9.22 -1.85
N TYR A 62 6.99 8.43 -1.53
CA TYR A 62 5.65 8.64 -2.03
C TYR A 62 5.09 9.91 -1.38
N VAL A 63 5.35 11.07 -1.99
CA VAL A 63 4.42 12.19 -1.83
C VAL A 63 3.19 11.78 -2.64
N PRO A 64 2.03 11.51 -2.00
CA PRO A 64 0.83 11.16 -2.74
C PRO A 64 0.63 12.27 -3.78
N PRO A 65 0.50 11.97 -5.08
CA PRO A 65 0.10 12.99 -6.05
C PRO A 65 -1.20 13.55 -5.50
N SER A 66 -1.20 14.84 -5.11
CA SER A 66 -2.28 15.54 -4.40
C SER A 66 -3.59 14.78 -4.54
N CYS A 67 -3.85 13.88 -3.60
CA CYS A 67 -4.86 12.87 -3.86
C CYS A 67 -6.19 13.54 -3.56
N ALA A 68 -6.82 14.07 -4.60
CA ALA A 68 -8.06 14.82 -4.51
C ALA A 68 -9.16 14.04 -3.76
N ASP A 69 -9.04 12.70 -3.72
CA ASP A 69 -9.95 11.76 -3.05
C ASP A 69 -9.23 10.84 -2.05
N CYS A 70 -8.19 11.31 -1.35
CA CYS A 70 -7.61 10.60 -0.21
C CYS A 70 -8.00 11.26 1.11
N TYR A 71 -7.96 10.46 2.15
CA TYR A 71 -8.31 10.82 3.50
C TYR A 71 -7.11 10.54 4.38
N SER A 72 -6.73 11.46 5.26
CA SER A 72 -5.56 11.28 6.13
C SER A 72 -6.00 11.26 7.58
N TYR A 73 -5.44 10.33 8.36
CA TYR A 73 -5.62 10.23 9.80
C TYR A 73 -4.30 9.76 10.43
N ALA A 74 -3.87 10.46 11.49
CA ALA A 74 -2.56 10.26 12.10
C ALA A 74 -1.42 10.30 11.06
N THR A 75 -0.64 9.23 10.94
CA THR A 75 0.50 9.08 10.01
C THR A 75 0.15 8.28 8.76
N SER A 76 -1.14 8.01 8.53
CA SER A 76 -1.62 7.19 7.43
C SER A 76 -2.53 8.00 6.51
N THR A 77 -2.37 7.77 5.21
CA THR A 77 -3.25 8.27 4.16
C THR A 77 -3.98 7.10 3.52
N TYR A 78 -5.28 7.25 3.31
CA TYR A 78 -6.18 6.21 2.84
C TYR A 78 -6.80 6.60 1.51
N LYS A 79 -6.83 5.65 0.58
CA LYS A 79 -7.49 5.80 -0.73
C LYS A 79 -8.54 4.73 -0.91
N ILE A 80 -9.78 5.15 -1.10
CA ILE A 80 -10.90 4.26 -1.40
C ILE A 80 -10.94 4.02 -2.90
N ILE A 81 -10.82 2.77 -3.33
CA ILE A 81 -10.93 2.35 -4.72
C ILE A 81 -12.26 1.63 -4.90
N VAL A 82 -13.11 2.17 -5.78
CA VAL A 82 -14.46 1.64 -6.02
C VAL A 82 -14.47 0.51 -7.05
N ASP A 83 -13.40 0.35 -7.84
CA ASP A 83 -13.25 -0.80 -8.75
C ASP A 83 -13.26 -2.11 -7.97
N THR A 84 -13.99 -3.10 -8.49
CA THR A 84 -14.15 -4.40 -7.84
C THR A 84 -13.18 -5.42 -8.41
N VAL A 85 -12.35 -6.01 -7.55
CA VAL A 85 -11.38 -7.06 -7.90
C VAL A 85 -11.32 -8.11 -6.80
N ASP A 86 -10.67 -9.25 -7.03
CA ASP A 86 -10.39 -10.21 -5.95
C ASP A 86 -9.38 -9.64 -4.94
N TRP A 87 -9.33 -10.23 -3.75
CA TRP A 87 -8.52 -9.70 -2.65
C TRP A 87 -7.02 -9.63 -2.98
N GLN A 88 -6.49 -10.65 -3.68
CA GLN A 88 -5.08 -10.68 -4.04
C GLN A 88 -4.75 -9.60 -5.07
N THR A 89 -5.62 -9.39 -6.05
CA THR A 89 -5.50 -8.29 -7.00
C THR A 89 -5.60 -6.93 -6.29
N ALA A 90 -6.49 -6.76 -5.32
CA ALA A 90 -6.60 -5.53 -4.53
C ALA A 90 -5.30 -5.21 -3.77
N GLN A 91 -4.72 -6.20 -3.09
CA GLN A 91 -3.43 -6.08 -2.40
C GLN A 91 -2.31 -5.68 -3.37
N ASN A 92 -2.22 -6.33 -4.53
CA ASN A 92 -1.22 -6.00 -5.54
C ASN A 92 -1.40 -4.59 -6.10
N ASN A 93 -2.65 -4.14 -6.31
CA ASN A 93 -2.94 -2.80 -6.77
C ASN A 93 -2.49 -1.75 -5.75
N CYS A 94 -2.79 -1.95 -4.45
CA CYS A 94 -2.30 -1.04 -3.40
C CYS A 94 -0.77 -1.03 -3.33
N TYR A 95 -0.13 -2.19 -3.45
CA TYR A 95 1.33 -2.30 -3.52
C TYR A 95 1.93 -1.53 -4.70
N HIS A 96 1.35 -1.64 -5.90
CA HIS A 96 1.77 -0.88 -7.08
C HIS A 96 1.55 0.62 -6.95
N LEU A 97 0.59 1.05 -6.14
CA LEU A 97 0.39 2.45 -5.79
C LEU A 97 1.39 2.96 -4.74
N GLY A 98 2.19 2.08 -4.13
CA GLY A 98 3.15 2.42 -3.07
C GLY A 98 2.58 2.28 -1.65
N GLY A 99 1.47 1.57 -1.48
CA GLY A 99 0.82 1.32 -0.20
C GLY A 99 0.52 -0.16 0.03
N LYS A 100 -0.46 -0.44 0.88
CA LYS A 100 -0.98 -1.78 1.20
C LYS A 100 -2.49 -1.75 1.29
N LEU A 101 -3.18 -2.89 1.28
CA LEU A 101 -4.55 -2.89 1.80
C LEU A 101 -4.52 -2.41 3.25
N VAL A 102 -5.53 -1.62 3.63
CA VAL A 102 -5.59 -1.00 4.95
C VAL A 102 -5.57 -2.02 6.09
N GLU A 103 -4.75 -1.77 7.09
CA GLU A 103 -4.63 -2.59 8.29
C GLU A 103 -5.12 -1.77 9.48
N ILE A 104 -6.33 -2.04 9.96
CA ILE A 104 -6.97 -1.21 10.99
C ILE A 104 -6.57 -1.72 12.37
N GLU A 105 -5.66 -1.03 13.04
CA GLU A 105 -5.03 -1.53 14.28
C GLU A 105 -5.62 -0.91 15.56
N THR A 106 -6.41 0.16 15.42
CA THR A 106 -6.98 0.91 16.55
C THR A 106 -8.46 1.24 16.36
N ILE A 107 -9.16 1.50 17.47
CA ILE A 107 -10.56 1.90 17.42
C ILE A 107 -10.74 3.27 16.75
N GLU A 108 -9.82 4.19 16.98
CA GLU A 108 -9.90 5.54 16.42
C GLU A 108 -9.69 5.54 14.91
N GLU A 109 -8.77 4.70 14.41
CA GLU A 109 -8.61 4.46 12.97
C GLU A 109 -9.85 3.82 12.36
N ASN A 110 -10.42 2.81 13.02
CA ASN A 110 -11.64 2.17 12.55
C ASN A 110 -12.79 3.17 12.44
N ASP A 111 -13.00 4.00 13.46
CA ASP A 111 -14.03 5.04 13.48
C ASP A 111 -13.82 6.07 12.37
N PHE A 112 -12.56 6.47 12.10
CA PHE A 112 -12.23 7.36 10.99
C PHE A 112 -12.58 6.75 9.63
N ILE A 113 -12.25 5.48 9.40
CA ILE A 113 -12.58 4.77 8.16
C ILE A 113 -14.11 4.67 8.00
N LYS A 114 -14.84 4.24 9.05
CA LYS A 114 -16.30 4.16 9.02
C LYS A 114 -16.98 5.49 8.72
N TYR A 115 -16.53 6.56 9.37
CA TYR A 115 -17.03 7.90 9.13
C TYR A 115 -16.82 8.32 7.67
N THR A 116 -15.63 8.04 7.13
CA THR A 116 -15.27 8.33 5.74
C THR A 116 -16.17 7.56 4.76
N LEU A 117 -16.37 6.27 4.98
CA LEU A 117 -17.20 5.43 4.11
C LEU A 117 -18.70 5.80 4.18
N THR A 118 -19.19 6.14 5.37
CA THR A 118 -20.58 6.59 5.58
C THR A 118 -20.87 7.85 4.79
N ASN A 119 -19.96 8.82 4.78
CA ASN A 119 -20.13 10.07 4.04
C ASN A 119 -20.13 9.87 2.52
N ARG A 120 -19.68 8.71 2.02
CA ARG A 120 -19.76 8.33 0.60
C ARG A 120 -21.06 7.60 0.23
N ASN A 121 -21.96 7.36 1.19
CA ASN A 121 -23.21 6.59 1.01
C ASN A 121 -22.99 5.22 0.35
N ALA A 122 -21.94 4.53 0.76
CA ALA A 122 -21.53 3.29 0.14
C ALA A 122 -22.27 2.08 0.73
N ASP A 123 -23.24 1.56 -0.02
CA ASP A 123 -23.93 0.29 0.29
C ASP A 123 -23.18 -0.90 -0.33
N THR A 124 -21.89 -1.06 0.02
CA THR A 124 -20.99 -2.06 -0.58
C THR A 124 -19.99 -2.61 0.44
N ILE A 125 -19.17 -3.56 0.01
CA ILE A 125 -18.06 -4.14 0.76
C ILE A 125 -16.74 -3.54 0.30
N TYR A 126 -15.83 -3.31 1.25
CA TYR A 126 -14.46 -2.90 0.99
C TYR A 126 -13.46 -3.89 1.58
N TYR A 127 -12.56 -4.45 0.77
CA TYR A 127 -11.47 -5.27 1.27
C TYR A 127 -10.51 -4.49 2.17
N LEU A 128 -10.12 -5.16 3.25
CA LEU A 128 -9.08 -4.77 4.20
C LEU A 128 -7.89 -5.73 4.08
N GLY A 129 -6.75 -5.40 4.69
CA GLY A 129 -5.52 -6.19 4.62
C GLY A 129 -5.51 -7.48 5.44
N GLY A 130 -6.65 -7.84 6.04
CA GLY A 130 -6.77 -9.03 6.87
C GLY A 130 -6.95 -10.32 6.08
N TYR A 131 -6.17 -11.34 6.43
CA TYR A 131 -6.23 -12.66 5.82
C TYR A 131 -6.03 -13.80 6.85
N GLN A 132 -6.73 -14.91 6.63
CA GLN A 132 -6.61 -16.16 7.36
C GLN A 132 -5.89 -17.20 6.49
N PHE A 133 -4.76 -17.73 6.94
CA PHE A 133 -4.02 -18.74 6.16
C PHE A 133 -4.68 -20.13 6.21
N ASN A 134 -5.24 -20.51 7.37
CA ASN A 134 -5.90 -21.80 7.57
C ASN A 134 -7.14 -21.63 8.45
N ALA A 135 -8.13 -22.50 8.30
CA ALA A 135 -9.39 -22.42 9.04
C ALA A 135 -9.28 -22.43 10.57
N ASN A 136 -8.19 -23.00 11.10
CA ASN A 136 -7.94 -23.11 12.54
C ASN A 136 -7.00 -22.00 13.06
N ASP A 137 -6.58 -21.08 12.19
CA ASP A 137 -5.70 -19.97 12.51
C ASP A 137 -6.49 -18.67 12.77
N GLY A 138 -5.96 -17.77 13.59
CA GLY A 138 -6.50 -16.41 13.66
C GLY A 138 -6.24 -15.61 12.36
N ILE A 139 -7.04 -14.58 12.12
CA ILE A 139 -6.82 -13.63 11.02
C ILE A 139 -5.64 -12.74 11.38
N ARG A 140 -4.79 -12.46 10.39
CA ARG A 140 -3.56 -11.68 10.51
C ARG A 140 -3.55 -10.60 9.45
N TRP A 141 -2.88 -9.49 9.74
CA TRP A 141 -2.60 -8.47 8.74
C TRP A 141 -1.57 -8.99 7.75
N ILE A 142 -1.72 -8.65 6.47
CA ILE A 142 -0.86 -9.16 5.39
C ILE A 142 0.59 -8.70 5.53
N ASN A 143 0.85 -7.52 6.14
CA ASN A 143 2.22 -7.03 6.36
C ASN A 143 2.80 -7.43 7.72
N THR A 144 1.97 -7.84 8.69
CA THR A 144 2.43 -8.44 9.96
C THR A 144 1.88 -9.86 10.15
N PRO A 145 2.18 -10.81 9.22
CA PRO A 145 1.58 -12.13 9.19
C PRO A 145 2.05 -13.04 10.33
N SER A 146 2.96 -12.59 11.18
CA SER A 146 3.42 -13.33 12.36
C SER A 146 2.52 -13.14 13.58
N GLN A 147 1.61 -12.16 13.57
CA GLN A 147 0.76 -11.81 14.71
C GLN A 147 -0.71 -11.93 14.34
N VAL A 148 -1.50 -12.54 15.24
CA VAL A 148 -2.96 -12.52 15.16
C VAL A 148 -3.44 -11.12 15.53
N MET A 149 -4.45 -10.63 14.82
CA MET A 149 -5.06 -9.33 15.10
C MET A 149 -5.53 -9.25 16.55
N THR A 150 -5.22 -8.14 17.20
CA THR A 150 -5.61 -7.86 18.59
C THR A 150 -6.84 -6.97 18.67
N PHE A 151 -6.96 -6.02 17.74
CA PHE A 151 -8.15 -5.21 17.53
C PHE A 151 -9.04 -5.85 16.45
N THR A 152 -10.35 -5.90 16.72
CA THR A 152 -11.34 -6.41 15.77
C THR A 152 -12.68 -5.71 15.93
N ASP A 153 -13.39 -5.52 14.82
CA ASP A 153 -14.74 -4.93 14.82
C ASP A 153 -15.73 -5.77 14.00
N TRP A 154 -15.89 -7.03 14.39
CA TRP A 154 -16.75 -7.99 13.70
C TRP A 154 -18.22 -7.59 13.69
N ALA A 155 -18.88 -7.82 12.56
CA ALA A 155 -20.33 -7.77 12.46
C ALA A 155 -20.95 -8.92 13.29
N ALA A 156 -22.22 -8.74 13.68
CA ALA A 156 -22.93 -9.75 14.45
C ALA A 156 -23.04 -11.07 13.67
N GLY A 157 -22.41 -12.13 14.19
CA GLY A 157 -22.39 -13.45 13.57
C GLY A 157 -21.07 -13.76 12.84
N ASP A 158 -20.16 -12.80 12.73
CA ASP A 158 -18.85 -12.94 12.11
C ASP A 158 -17.71 -13.00 13.15
N PRO A 159 -16.57 -13.65 12.83
CA PRO A 159 -16.35 -14.43 11.62
C PRO A 159 -17.20 -15.72 11.63
N ASN A 160 -17.90 -16.01 10.54
CA ASN A 160 -18.64 -17.27 10.36
C ASN A 160 -17.80 -18.27 9.54
N ASN A 161 -18.05 -19.58 9.67
CA ASN A 161 -17.41 -20.63 8.86
C ASN A 161 -15.95 -20.41 8.36
N PRO A 162 -14.93 -20.51 9.23
CA PRO A 162 -13.55 -20.16 8.91
C PRO A 162 -12.89 -21.07 7.85
N THR A 163 -13.56 -22.13 7.39
CA THR A 163 -13.00 -23.06 6.40
C THR A 163 -13.02 -22.55 4.96
N THR A 164 -13.82 -21.51 4.66
CA THR A 164 -14.02 -21.01 3.29
C THR A 164 -13.87 -19.50 3.13
N GLU A 165 -13.83 -18.75 4.23
CA GLU A 165 -13.86 -17.29 4.25
C GLU A 165 -12.61 -16.75 4.94
N LEU A 166 -11.59 -16.49 4.12
CA LEU A 166 -10.25 -16.20 4.58
C LEU A 166 -9.90 -14.71 4.51
N CYS A 167 -10.64 -13.89 3.76
CA CYS A 167 -10.31 -12.48 3.54
C CYS A 167 -11.24 -11.54 4.30
N LEU A 168 -10.69 -10.44 4.79
CA LEU A 168 -11.41 -9.46 5.59
C LEU A 168 -12.03 -8.37 4.71
N GLY A 169 -13.29 -8.03 4.97
CA GLY A 169 -13.95 -6.89 4.36
C GLY A 169 -14.72 -6.06 5.37
N SER A 170 -14.94 -4.78 5.07
CA SER A 170 -15.84 -3.88 5.80
C SER A 170 -17.16 -3.76 5.05
N TYR A 171 -18.29 -4.05 5.73
CA TYR A 171 -19.59 -4.19 5.09
C TYR A 171 -20.55 -3.04 5.39
N GLY A 172 -20.93 -2.26 4.37
CA GLY A 172 -21.80 -1.07 4.49
C GLY A 172 -23.09 -1.30 5.28
N PRO A 173 -23.98 -2.23 4.88
CA PRO A 173 -25.20 -2.60 5.61
C PRO A 173 -25.02 -2.95 7.09
N ALA A 174 -23.84 -3.41 7.49
CA ALA A 174 -23.50 -3.72 8.88
C ALA A 174 -22.76 -2.54 9.56
N ASN A 175 -23.05 -1.29 9.19
CA ASN A 175 -22.35 -0.10 9.70
C ASN A 175 -20.83 -0.22 9.56
N PHE A 176 -20.38 -0.75 8.41
CA PHE A 176 -18.97 -0.96 8.09
C PHE A 176 -18.21 -1.86 9.07
N GLN A 177 -18.93 -2.66 9.88
CA GLN A 177 -18.34 -3.72 10.66
C GLN A 177 -17.74 -4.80 9.75
N TRP A 178 -16.79 -5.54 10.30
CA TRP A 178 -15.97 -6.47 9.56
C TRP A 178 -16.70 -7.78 9.33
N VAL A 179 -16.54 -8.31 8.13
CA VAL A 179 -17.05 -9.60 7.70
C VAL A 179 -15.91 -10.39 7.08
N ASN A 180 -15.95 -11.70 7.21
CA ASN A 180 -15.04 -12.59 6.50
C ASN A 180 -15.68 -13.06 5.18
N LEU A 181 -14.86 -13.19 4.15
CA LEU A 181 -15.30 -13.36 2.77
C LEU A 181 -14.44 -14.39 2.06
N SER A 182 -15.02 -15.05 1.06
CA SER A 182 -14.23 -15.75 0.06
C SER A 182 -13.37 -14.74 -0.71
N CYS A 183 -12.06 -14.93 -0.69
CA CYS A 183 -11.08 -14.03 -1.31
C CYS A 183 -11.25 -13.81 -2.82
N ASN A 184 -11.98 -14.71 -3.48
CA ASN A 184 -12.26 -14.65 -4.91
C ASN A 184 -13.47 -13.76 -5.27
N ARG A 185 -14.19 -13.22 -4.26
CA ARG A 185 -15.26 -12.24 -4.52
C ARG A 185 -14.65 -10.98 -5.11
N LEU A 186 -15.40 -10.32 -6.00
CA LEU A 186 -14.99 -9.04 -6.56
C LEU A 186 -15.59 -7.94 -5.70
N GLU A 187 -14.75 -7.23 -4.96
CA GLU A 187 -15.18 -6.18 -4.04
C GLU A 187 -14.32 -4.93 -4.23
N SER A 188 -14.85 -3.78 -3.85
CA SER A 188 -14.08 -2.54 -3.72
C SER A 188 -13.03 -2.70 -2.61
N TYR A 189 -12.07 -1.78 -2.52
CA TYR A 189 -10.97 -1.93 -1.55
C TYR A 189 -10.38 -0.60 -1.09
N ILE A 190 -9.69 -0.64 0.05
CA ILE A 190 -9.07 0.55 0.66
C ILE A 190 -7.57 0.33 0.72
N CYS A 191 -6.83 1.23 0.09
CA CYS A 191 -5.38 1.28 0.22
C CYS A 191 -4.98 2.24 1.34
N GLU A 192 -3.93 1.88 2.07
CA GLU A 192 -3.26 2.69 3.08
C GLU A 192 -1.81 2.96 2.66
N PHE A 193 -1.37 4.20 2.87
CA PHE A 193 -0.02 4.70 2.61
C PHE A 193 0.51 5.31 3.91
N LEU A 194 1.71 4.90 4.32
CA LEU A 194 2.39 5.52 5.47
C LEU A 194 3.11 6.79 5.00
N GLU A 195 2.93 7.88 5.75
CA GLU A 195 3.66 9.14 5.55
C GLU A 195 5.06 9.14 6.17
#